data_AF-A0A814T499-F1
#
_entry.id   AF-A0A814T499-F1
#
_cell.length_a   1.000
_cell.length_b   1.000
_cell.length_c   1.000
_cell.angle_alpha   90.00
_cell.angle_beta   90.00
_cell.angle_gamma   90.00
#
_symmetry.space_group_name_H-M   'P 1'
#
loop_
_entity.id
_entity.type
_entity.pdbx_description
1 polymer ?
#
loop_
_entity_poly.entity_id
_entity_poly.type
_entity_poly.pdbx_seq_one_letter_code
_entity_poly.pdbx_strand_id
1 'polypeptide(L)'
;MAHTALNDEEIKEYFDTPDELDQKIKTLADFIRTAKHFVVYTGAGISTSAGINDFRGPTGVWTARARGFVPPTPTVHNPEPTLTHMAYVELMRNGYLKFLVSQNCDGLHLKSGIPTDKIAELHGNSNCEACAKCGKVYYRQTRVNQYEHKTWLTGNKCTVPNCNGRLRCTTVAFTQSMPDVCLDKAIKESKMCDLSLCMGTSMRVSPACELPSMNLKSGRKKMVIVSPTGGGKSTLLDILADRKDRRNCTGEVLLNGQHRPAQSVFRKMVGYVVQDDILSGTLTVHENIFFSANLRLSYTMTHKQRLARVEEVIEQLSLHSCANTRIGTEFKRGVSGGERKRTCIAMELVLSPKILFLDEPTTGLDASTACDVMKCLKNLSRNGCTIVFSIHQPRQSIFELFDTVLLLSNGRIVYLGPSNSLHTYFIDHGFPYRESNNPADFVLDLLIQEARNDRIKTLYEAYLNSSMHNLMINRLKDISYDSNNARVQEEQPFRNIASDLFYVSQRTLRNAIRNSALLAWQNAVAIILAVLTGLLYYQLPQTIGSGVQNRLGGLFFVIVNQIFSTATALEPFIKERALFIHVSIG
;
A
#
# COMPACT_ATOMS: atom_id res chain seq x y z
N MET A 1 20.94 -4.98 -8.48
CA MET A 1 19.99 -6.02 -8.94
C MET A 1 20.39 -7.44 -8.60
N ALA A 2 21.63 -7.73 -8.21
CA ALA A 2 21.97 -9.03 -7.58
C ALA A 2 21.12 -9.35 -6.34
N HIS A 3 20.58 -8.33 -5.65
CA HIS A 3 19.59 -8.49 -4.58
C HIS A 3 18.22 -9.07 -5.02
N THR A 4 17.96 -9.18 -6.33
CA THR A 4 16.77 -9.88 -6.88
C THR A 4 17.08 -11.30 -7.33
N ALA A 5 18.30 -11.79 -7.07
CA ALA A 5 18.64 -13.19 -7.26
C ALA A 5 17.83 -14.05 -6.30
N LEU A 6 17.50 -15.26 -6.76
CA LEU A 6 16.80 -16.24 -5.95
C LEU A 6 17.73 -16.76 -4.85
N ASN A 7 17.18 -17.01 -3.66
CA ASN A 7 17.92 -17.74 -2.61
C ASN A 7 18.03 -19.23 -2.99
N ASP A 8 18.86 -20.01 -2.28
CA ASP A 8 19.13 -21.40 -2.67
C ASP A 8 17.88 -22.30 -2.61
N GLU A 9 16.88 -21.97 -1.77
CA GLU A 9 15.59 -22.66 -1.73
C GLU A 9 14.70 -22.32 -2.93
N GLU A 10 14.72 -21.07 -3.39
CA GLU A 10 13.96 -20.58 -4.55
C GLU A 10 14.56 -21.04 -5.89
N ILE A 11 15.82 -21.49 -5.93
CA ILE A 11 16.49 -22.02 -7.15
C ILE A 11 16.16 -23.50 -7.38
N LYS A 12 15.57 -24.19 -6.40
CA LYS A 12 15.24 -25.62 -6.53
C LYS A 12 14.27 -25.84 -7.70
N GLU A 13 14.74 -26.58 -8.70
CA GLU A 13 13.91 -27.00 -9.82
C GLU A 13 13.01 -28.16 -9.38
N TYR A 14 11.73 -28.07 -9.73
CA TYR A 14 10.73 -29.10 -9.47
C TYR A 14 10.41 -29.78 -10.80
N PHE A 15 10.52 -31.11 -10.80
CA PHE A 15 10.18 -31.94 -11.95
C PHE A 15 8.98 -32.79 -11.59
N ASP A 16 7.93 -32.71 -12.41
CA ASP A 16 6.77 -33.58 -12.30
C ASP A 16 7.10 -34.97 -12.87
N THR A 17 6.43 -36.00 -12.37
CA THR A 17 6.48 -37.32 -13.01
C THR A 17 5.84 -37.28 -14.40
N PRO A 18 6.18 -38.19 -15.33
CA PRO A 18 5.59 -38.20 -16.68
C PRO A 18 4.05 -38.25 -16.69
N ASP A 19 3.45 -39.00 -15.76
CA ASP A 19 1.99 -39.12 -15.65
C ASP A 19 1.34 -37.84 -15.13
N GLU A 20 1.92 -37.21 -14.11
CA GLU A 20 1.46 -35.91 -13.59
C GLU A 20 1.58 -34.82 -14.65
N LEU A 21 2.67 -34.84 -15.42
CA LEU A 21 2.90 -33.90 -16.51
C LEU A 21 1.84 -34.05 -17.61
N ASP A 22 1.55 -35.28 -18.04
CA ASP A 22 0.51 -35.54 -19.05
C ASP A 22 -0.88 -35.08 -18.56
N GLN A 23 -1.19 -35.31 -17.28
CA GLN A 23 -2.42 -34.82 -16.68
C GLN A 23 -2.49 -33.28 -16.66
N LYS A 24 -1.42 -32.60 -16.22
CA LYS A 24 -1.35 -31.12 -16.21
C LYS A 24 -1.45 -30.54 -17.62
N ILE A 25 -0.83 -31.17 -18.61
CA ILE A 25 -0.93 -30.77 -20.03
C ILE A 25 -2.37 -30.89 -20.52
N LYS A 26 -3.07 -31.99 -20.21
CA LYS A 26 -4.49 -32.14 -20.56
C LYS A 26 -5.34 -31.04 -19.91
N THR A 27 -5.15 -30.77 -18.63
CA THR A 27 -5.87 -29.70 -17.93
C THR A 27 -5.59 -28.32 -18.54
N LEU A 28 -4.32 -28.01 -18.85
CA LEU A 28 -3.97 -26.75 -19.50
C LEU A 28 -4.59 -26.64 -20.89
N ALA A 29 -4.60 -27.73 -21.67
CA ALA A 29 -5.24 -27.75 -22.98
C ALA A 29 -6.75 -27.48 -22.88
N ASP A 30 -7.42 -28.03 -21.87
CA ASP A 30 -8.85 -27.78 -21.65
C ASP A 30 -9.11 -26.32 -21.23
N PHE A 31 -8.28 -25.75 -20.36
CA PHE A 31 -8.38 -24.32 -20.04
C PHE A 31 -8.23 -23.45 -21.30
N ILE A 32 -7.22 -23.72 -22.13
CA ILE A 32 -7.01 -22.98 -23.38
C ILE A 32 -8.21 -23.12 -24.33
N ARG A 33 -8.80 -24.32 -24.44
CA ARG A 33 -9.99 -24.56 -25.29
C ARG A 33 -11.22 -23.78 -24.80
N THR A 34 -11.39 -23.66 -23.49
CA THR A 34 -12.54 -22.97 -22.88
C THR A 34 -12.38 -21.44 -22.79
N ALA A 35 -11.15 -20.94 -22.85
CA ALA A 35 -10.86 -19.52 -22.70
C ALA A 35 -11.37 -18.70 -23.90
N LYS A 36 -12.07 -17.61 -23.63
CA LYS A 36 -12.52 -16.65 -24.65
C LYS A 36 -11.44 -15.64 -24.99
N HIS A 37 -10.62 -15.27 -24.00
CA HIS A 37 -9.55 -14.28 -24.12
C HIS A 37 -8.29 -14.75 -23.40
N PHE A 38 -7.53 -15.62 -24.08
CA PHE A 38 -6.28 -16.16 -23.59
C PHE A 38 -5.10 -15.21 -23.87
N VAL A 39 -4.34 -14.86 -22.82
CA VAL A 39 -3.15 -14.00 -22.89
C VAL A 39 -1.94 -14.72 -22.27
N VAL A 40 -0.79 -14.63 -22.95
CA VAL A 40 0.46 -15.23 -22.49
C VAL A 40 1.46 -14.14 -22.08
N TYR A 41 2.17 -14.36 -20.99
CA TYR A 41 3.26 -13.52 -20.48
C TYR A 41 4.56 -14.30 -20.52
N THR A 42 5.56 -13.77 -21.22
CA THR A 42 6.83 -14.47 -21.46
C THR A 42 8.03 -13.73 -20.87
N GLY A 43 9.08 -14.49 -20.55
CA GLY A 43 10.38 -13.99 -20.08
C GLY A 43 11.54 -14.82 -20.64
N ALA A 44 12.76 -14.51 -20.22
CA ALA A 44 13.97 -15.02 -20.88
C ALA A 44 14.10 -16.55 -20.83
N GLY A 45 13.42 -17.21 -19.89
CA GLY A 45 13.43 -18.66 -19.74
C GLY A 45 12.97 -19.41 -20.99
N ILE A 46 12.04 -18.87 -21.79
CA ILE A 46 11.57 -19.53 -23.02
C ILE A 46 12.58 -19.47 -24.18
N SER A 47 13.60 -18.61 -24.06
CA SER A 47 14.65 -18.38 -25.05
C SER A 47 15.95 -19.10 -24.72
N THR A 48 16.02 -19.80 -23.58
CA THR A 48 17.22 -20.53 -23.11
C THR A 48 17.70 -21.60 -24.09
N SER A 49 16.78 -22.35 -24.69
CA SER A 49 17.11 -23.35 -25.72
C SER A 49 17.58 -22.75 -27.05
N ALA A 50 17.43 -21.43 -27.27
CA ALA A 50 18.03 -20.70 -28.39
C ALA A 50 19.44 -20.16 -28.08
N GLY A 51 20.04 -20.53 -26.93
CA GLY A 51 21.36 -20.05 -26.52
C GLY A 51 21.36 -18.65 -25.89
N ILE A 52 20.18 -18.15 -25.49
CA ILE A 52 20.03 -16.88 -24.77
C ILE A 52 19.97 -17.16 -23.27
N ASN A 53 20.90 -16.62 -22.49
CA ASN A 53 20.94 -16.84 -21.06
C ASN A 53 19.72 -16.22 -20.37
N ASP A 54 19.13 -16.95 -19.42
CA ASP A 54 18.15 -16.36 -18.52
C ASP A 54 18.83 -15.47 -17.45
N PHE A 55 17.99 -14.86 -16.63
CA PHE A 55 18.45 -13.93 -15.61
C PHE A 55 18.54 -14.54 -14.20
N ARG A 56 17.73 -15.55 -13.88
CA ARG A 56 17.46 -15.97 -12.50
C ARG A 56 17.44 -17.49 -12.28
N GLY A 57 17.60 -18.29 -13.33
CA GLY A 57 17.76 -19.73 -13.18
C GLY A 57 19.07 -20.08 -12.44
N PRO A 58 19.36 -21.38 -12.27
CA PRO A 58 20.56 -21.84 -11.58
C PRO A 58 21.86 -21.26 -12.14
N THR A 59 21.92 -21.02 -13.46
CA THR A 59 23.04 -20.41 -14.19
C THR A 59 22.75 -19.00 -14.69
N GLY A 60 21.64 -18.39 -14.24
CA GLY A 60 21.17 -17.09 -14.71
C GLY A 60 22.11 -15.94 -14.41
N VAL A 61 22.06 -14.88 -15.22
CA VAL A 61 22.99 -13.74 -15.15
C VAL A 61 23.05 -13.09 -13.76
N TRP A 62 21.91 -12.93 -13.06
CA TRP A 62 21.89 -12.34 -11.72
C TRP A 62 22.28 -13.34 -10.64
N THR A 63 21.92 -14.60 -10.79
CA THR A 63 22.33 -15.69 -9.90
C THR A 63 23.85 -15.83 -9.89
N ALA A 64 24.47 -15.85 -11.08
CA ALA A 64 25.91 -15.87 -11.23
C ALA A 64 26.57 -14.64 -10.58
N ARG A 65 26.07 -13.43 -10.88
CA ARG A 65 26.60 -12.19 -10.30
C ARG A 65 26.44 -12.12 -8.78
N ALA A 66 25.33 -12.61 -8.22
CA ALA A 66 25.10 -12.64 -6.78
C ALA A 66 26.06 -13.59 -6.06
N ARG A 67 26.44 -14.70 -6.72
CA ARG A 67 27.44 -15.66 -6.25
C ARG A 67 28.88 -15.26 -6.56
N GLY A 68 29.11 -14.07 -7.16
CA GLY A 68 30.44 -13.58 -7.50
C GLY A 68 31.06 -14.20 -8.76
N PHE A 69 30.28 -14.94 -9.56
CA PHE A 69 30.73 -15.55 -10.81
C PHE A 69 30.55 -14.63 -12.02
N VAL A 70 31.37 -14.84 -13.04
CA VAL A 70 31.22 -14.20 -14.35
C VAL A 70 29.98 -14.81 -15.04
N PRO A 71 28.99 -14.00 -15.45
CA PRO A 71 27.80 -14.53 -16.09
C PRO A 71 28.14 -15.17 -17.45
N PRO A 72 27.41 -16.22 -17.84
CA PRO A 72 27.64 -16.89 -19.12
C PRO A 72 27.46 -15.92 -20.28
N THR A 73 28.32 -16.05 -21.29
CA THR A 73 28.22 -15.30 -22.54
C THR A 73 27.16 -15.98 -23.42
N PRO A 74 26.30 -15.24 -24.14
CA PRO A 74 25.37 -15.84 -25.09
C PRO A 74 26.16 -16.64 -26.13
N THR A 75 25.75 -17.88 -26.40
CA THR A 75 26.49 -18.82 -27.27
C THR A 75 26.19 -18.60 -28.75
N VAL A 76 25.14 -17.85 -29.09
CA VAL A 76 24.64 -17.69 -30.46
C VAL A 76 24.50 -16.20 -30.83
N HIS A 77 25.13 -15.78 -31.93
CA HIS A 77 25.08 -14.39 -32.41
C HIS A 77 23.77 -14.02 -33.13
N ASN A 78 23.05 -15.00 -33.67
CA ASN A 78 21.75 -14.82 -34.34
C ASN A 78 20.78 -15.97 -33.96
N PRO A 79 20.13 -15.89 -32.79
CA PRO A 79 19.24 -16.95 -32.32
C PRO A 79 18.01 -17.10 -33.22
N GLU A 80 17.53 -18.34 -33.36
CA GLU A 80 16.28 -18.68 -34.04
C GLU A 80 15.16 -18.93 -33.01
N PRO A 81 13.89 -18.71 -33.35
CA PRO A 81 12.77 -18.96 -32.45
C PRO A 81 12.73 -20.41 -31.96
N THR A 82 12.47 -20.60 -30.66
CA THR A 82 12.37 -21.94 -30.05
C THR A 82 11.04 -22.62 -30.39
N LEU A 83 10.93 -23.93 -30.14
CA LEU A 83 9.65 -24.66 -30.26
C LEU A 83 8.52 -24.00 -29.46
N THR A 84 8.83 -23.43 -28.29
CA THR A 84 7.87 -22.68 -27.48
C THR A 84 7.33 -21.45 -28.21
N HIS A 85 8.17 -20.72 -28.93
CA HIS A 85 7.73 -19.59 -29.76
C HIS A 85 6.80 -20.07 -30.89
N MET A 86 7.18 -21.16 -31.55
CA MET A 86 6.37 -21.75 -32.63
C MET A 86 5.03 -22.30 -32.13
N ALA A 87 4.98 -22.82 -30.90
CA ALA A 87 3.73 -23.24 -30.28
C ALA A 87 2.77 -22.06 -30.07
N TYR A 88 3.26 -20.89 -29.63
CA TYR A 88 2.42 -19.70 -29.52
C TYR A 88 1.92 -19.18 -30.87
N VAL A 89 2.76 -19.26 -31.91
CA VAL A 89 2.34 -18.94 -33.29
C VAL A 89 1.17 -19.83 -33.71
N GLU A 90 1.28 -21.14 -33.45
CA GLU A 90 0.23 -22.09 -33.82
C GLU A 90 -1.06 -21.88 -33.00
N LEU A 91 -0.95 -21.64 -31.69
CA LEU A 91 -2.10 -21.29 -30.85
C LEU A 91 -2.78 -19.99 -31.31
N MET A 92 -2.01 -19.01 -31.80
CA MET A 92 -2.55 -17.76 -32.30
C MET A 92 -3.19 -17.92 -33.69
N ARG A 93 -2.63 -18.76 -34.56
CA ARG A 93 -3.21 -19.11 -35.87
C ARG A 93 -4.55 -19.82 -35.73
N ASN A 94 -4.66 -20.74 -34.77
CA ASN A 94 -5.90 -21.45 -34.46
C ASN A 94 -6.89 -20.61 -33.64
N GLY A 95 -6.57 -19.34 -33.35
CA GLY A 95 -7.47 -18.40 -32.72
C GLY A 95 -7.63 -18.54 -31.20
N TYR A 96 -6.90 -19.46 -30.57
CA TYR A 96 -6.88 -19.64 -29.11
C TYR A 96 -6.15 -18.49 -28.43
N LEU A 97 -4.90 -18.21 -28.81
CA LEU A 97 -4.11 -17.13 -28.23
C LEU A 97 -4.53 -15.77 -28.81
N LYS A 98 -5.05 -14.86 -27.97
CA LYS A 98 -5.49 -13.52 -28.41
C LYS A 98 -4.35 -12.51 -28.42
N PHE A 99 -3.50 -12.56 -27.40
CA PHE A 99 -2.45 -11.56 -27.22
C PHE A 99 -1.23 -12.13 -26.48
N LEU A 100 -0.05 -11.62 -26.81
CA LEU A 100 1.20 -11.98 -26.14
C LEU A 100 1.87 -10.75 -25.53
N VAL A 101 2.29 -10.88 -24.27
CA VAL A 101 3.08 -9.87 -23.56
C VAL A 101 4.47 -10.44 -23.32
N SER A 102 5.50 -9.72 -23.77
CA SER A 102 6.89 -10.15 -23.67
C SER A 102 7.71 -9.20 -22.79
N GLN A 103 8.42 -9.77 -21.82
CA GLN A 103 9.52 -9.09 -21.11
C GLN A 103 10.88 -9.33 -21.81
N ASN A 104 10.89 -10.04 -22.94
CA ASN A 104 12.12 -10.26 -23.69
C ASN A 104 12.37 -9.13 -24.66
N CYS A 105 13.64 -8.82 -24.88
CA CYS A 105 14.10 -7.89 -25.92
C CYS A 105 14.85 -8.60 -27.06
N ASP A 106 14.87 -9.94 -27.07
CA ASP A 106 15.57 -10.76 -28.05
C ASP A 106 14.95 -10.74 -29.47
N GLY A 107 13.70 -10.31 -29.58
CA GLY A 107 12.96 -10.19 -30.84
C GLY A 107 12.52 -11.53 -31.45
N LEU A 108 12.66 -12.65 -30.73
CA LEU A 108 12.35 -13.98 -31.26
C LEU A 108 10.85 -14.20 -31.51
N HIS A 109 9.96 -13.56 -30.74
CA HIS A 109 8.51 -13.61 -30.97
C HIS A 109 8.09 -13.00 -32.31
N LEU A 110 8.66 -11.86 -32.68
CA LEU A 110 8.36 -11.27 -33.99
C LEU A 110 9.00 -12.09 -35.11
N LYS A 111 10.21 -12.61 -34.90
CA LYS A 111 10.90 -13.48 -35.86
C LYS A 111 10.16 -14.80 -36.10
N SER A 112 9.41 -15.30 -35.11
CA SER A 112 8.57 -16.49 -35.26
C SER A 112 7.30 -16.25 -36.09
N GLY A 113 6.98 -14.99 -36.39
CA GLY A 113 5.82 -14.61 -37.20
C GLY A 113 4.60 -14.17 -36.39
N ILE A 114 4.76 -13.82 -35.10
CA ILE A 114 3.67 -13.20 -34.33
C ILE A 114 3.36 -11.80 -34.91
N PRO A 115 2.09 -11.47 -35.21
CA PRO A 115 1.71 -10.16 -35.71
C PRO A 115 2.03 -9.03 -34.72
N THR A 116 2.53 -7.90 -35.22
CA THR A 116 2.93 -6.73 -34.41
C THR A 116 1.77 -6.07 -33.65
N ASP A 117 0.54 -6.30 -34.10
CA ASP A 117 -0.68 -5.83 -33.44
C ASP A 117 -1.16 -6.75 -32.31
N LYS A 118 -0.63 -7.97 -32.22
CA LYS A 118 -0.99 -9.00 -31.22
C LYS A 118 0.09 -9.24 -30.16
N ILE A 119 1.09 -8.36 -30.10
CA ILE A 119 2.18 -8.45 -29.14
C ILE A 119 2.49 -7.09 -28.50
N ALA A 120 2.86 -7.12 -27.22
CA ALA A 120 3.48 -6.00 -26.52
C ALA A 120 4.84 -6.42 -25.95
N GLU A 121 5.92 -5.83 -26.45
CA GLU A 121 7.29 -6.04 -25.96
C GLU A 121 7.63 -4.93 -24.94
N LEU A 122 7.42 -5.22 -23.66
CA LEU A 122 7.49 -4.24 -22.57
C LEU A 122 8.87 -3.60 -22.41
N HIS A 123 9.93 -4.33 -22.73
CA HIS A 123 11.31 -3.86 -22.65
C HIS A 123 11.89 -3.43 -24.01
N GLY A 124 11.03 -3.28 -25.02
CA GLY A 124 11.44 -3.02 -26.39
C GLY A 124 12.11 -4.23 -27.05
N ASN A 125 12.73 -4.03 -28.21
CA ASN A 125 13.20 -5.12 -29.06
C ASN A 125 14.55 -4.76 -29.69
N SER A 126 15.52 -5.66 -29.55
CA SER A 126 16.90 -5.45 -29.99
C SER A 126 17.07 -5.50 -31.50
N ASN A 127 16.08 -6.01 -32.24
CA ASN A 127 15.99 -6.02 -33.69
C ASN A 127 15.17 -4.82 -34.22
N CYS A 128 14.73 -3.92 -33.34
CA CYS A 128 13.90 -2.78 -33.70
C CYS A 128 14.61 -1.46 -33.46
N GLU A 129 14.40 -0.53 -34.38
CA GLU A 129 14.82 0.85 -34.23
C GLU A 129 13.67 1.81 -34.53
N ALA A 130 13.59 2.91 -33.78
CA ALA A 130 12.56 3.92 -33.94
C ALA A 130 13.18 5.27 -34.26
N CYS A 131 12.54 6.05 -35.12
CA CYS A 131 12.96 7.42 -35.41
C CYS A 131 12.69 8.33 -34.20
N ALA A 132 13.73 9.01 -33.72
CA ALA A 132 13.61 9.95 -32.60
C ALA A 132 12.74 11.19 -32.92
N LYS A 133 12.50 11.48 -34.21
CA LYS A 133 11.75 12.66 -34.65
C LYS A 133 10.28 12.36 -34.98
N CYS A 134 10.00 11.30 -35.75
CA CYS A 134 8.64 10.96 -36.20
C CYS A 134 8.05 9.68 -35.59
N GLY A 135 8.82 8.95 -34.77
CA GLY A 135 8.33 7.72 -34.13
C GLY A 135 8.18 6.51 -35.05
N LYS A 136 8.51 6.61 -36.35
CA LYS A 136 8.47 5.46 -37.28
C LYS A 136 9.38 4.34 -36.79
N VAL A 137 8.81 3.14 -36.61
CA VAL A 137 9.52 1.92 -36.20
C VAL A 137 9.95 1.12 -37.43
N TYR A 138 11.18 0.61 -37.39
CA TYR A 138 11.81 -0.23 -38.40
C TYR A 138 12.22 -1.55 -37.74
N TYR A 139 11.74 -2.65 -38.31
CA TYR A 139 12.09 -4.01 -37.88
C TYR A 139 13.23 -4.53 -38.75
N ARG A 140 14.27 -5.09 -38.11
CA ARG A 140 15.45 -5.65 -38.77
C ARG A 140 15.49 -7.17 -38.57
N GLN A 141 16.10 -7.88 -39.51
CA GLN A 141 16.26 -9.33 -39.40
C GLN A 141 17.31 -9.74 -38.36
N THR A 142 18.30 -8.86 -38.15
CA THR A 142 19.38 -9.05 -37.18
C THR A 142 19.32 -7.97 -36.11
N ARG A 143 19.99 -8.25 -34.98
CA ARG A 143 20.14 -7.29 -33.88
C ARG A 143 20.72 -5.98 -34.38
N VAL A 144 20.17 -4.87 -33.93
CA VAL A 144 20.62 -3.53 -34.29
C VAL A 144 21.86 -3.16 -33.48
N ASN A 145 22.94 -2.85 -34.17
CA ASN A 145 24.18 -2.42 -33.53
C ASN A 145 24.01 -1.01 -32.93
N GLN A 146 24.46 -0.86 -31.70
CA GLN A 146 24.47 0.43 -31.01
C GLN A 146 25.76 1.18 -31.37
N TYR A 147 25.63 2.35 -31.98
CA TYR A 147 26.77 3.18 -32.39
C TYR A 147 27.35 3.97 -31.21
N GLU A 148 26.48 4.42 -30.30
CA GLU A 148 26.86 5.17 -29.09
C GLU A 148 26.10 4.64 -27.87
N HIS A 149 26.85 4.06 -26.91
CA HIS A 149 26.27 3.47 -25.69
C HIS A 149 25.46 4.43 -24.82
N LYS A 150 25.66 5.75 -24.94
CA LYS A 150 24.92 6.76 -24.15
C LYS A 150 23.64 7.26 -24.81
N THR A 151 23.56 7.25 -26.14
CA THR A 151 22.45 7.87 -26.90
C THR A 151 21.51 6.85 -27.54
N TRP A 152 21.85 5.55 -27.49
CA TRP A 152 21.07 4.44 -28.06
C TRP A 152 20.85 4.56 -29.58
N LEU A 153 21.64 5.42 -30.24
CA LEU A 153 21.60 5.63 -31.68
C LEU A 153 22.17 4.43 -32.43
N THR A 154 21.57 4.11 -33.57
CA THR A 154 21.92 2.95 -34.38
C THR A 154 22.82 3.31 -35.57
N GLY A 155 23.09 4.61 -35.76
CA GLY A 155 23.79 5.15 -36.93
C GLY A 155 22.89 5.34 -38.17
N ASN A 156 21.69 4.75 -38.18
CA ASN A 156 20.76 4.84 -39.31
C ASN A 156 19.93 6.13 -39.29
N LYS A 157 19.45 6.54 -40.48
CA LYS A 157 18.52 7.67 -40.66
C LYS A 157 17.14 7.19 -41.06
N CYS A 158 16.12 7.94 -40.64
CA CYS A 158 14.73 7.71 -40.98
C CYS A 158 14.50 7.88 -42.48
N THR A 159 13.83 6.90 -43.10
CA THR A 159 13.50 6.91 -44.54
C THR A 159 12.18 7.63 -44.84
N VAL A 160 11.45 8.11 -43.82
CA VAL A 160 10.24 8.91 -44.02
C VAL A 160 10.62 10.22 -44.71
N PRO A 161 9.98 10.57 -45.86
CA PRO A 161 10.26 11.81 -46.58
C PRO A 161 10.22 13.03 -45.64
N ASN A 162 11.21 13.92 -45.76
CA ASN A 162 11.35 15.15 -44.97
C ASN A 162 11.56 14.98 -43.44
N CYS A 163 11.69 13.75 -42.93
CA CYS A 163 11.97 13.54 -41.52
C CYS A 163 13.45 13.80 -41.19
N ASN A 164 14.37 13.12 -41.89
CA ASN A 164 15.82 13.11 -41.63
C ASN A 164 16.23 12.83 -40.18
N GLY A 165 15.32 12.26 -39.36
CA GLY A 165 15.59 11.93 -37.96
C GLY A 165 16.56 10.76 -37.82
N ARG A 166 17.35 10.74 -36.73
CA ARG A 166 18.22 9.60 -36.41
C ARG A 166 17.40 8.46 -35.77
N LEU A 167 17.76 7.22 -36.10
CA LEU A 167 17.13 6.03 -35.52
C LEU A 167 17.84 5.64 -34.22
N ARG A 168 17.06 5.18 -33.25
CA ARG A 168 17.50 4.66 -31.95
C ARG A 168 16.96 3.26 -31.72
N CYS A 169 17.70 2.41 -31.01
CA CYS A 169 17.22 1.11 -30.58
C CYS A 169 15.99 1.28 -29.66
N THR A 170 14.99 0.40 -29.78
CA THR A 170 13.79 0.48 -28.93
C THR A 170 13.95 -0.20 -27.58
N THR A 171 15.01 -1.00 -27.38
CA THR A 171 15.30 -1.63 -26.09
C THR A 171 15.51 -0.58 -25.01
N VAL A 172 14.72 -0.66 -23.93
CA VAL A 172 14.85 0.23 -22.78
C VAL A 172 15.87 -0.31 -21.78
N ALA A 173 16.68 0.59 -21.26
CA ALA A 173 17.56 0.28 -20.13
C ALA A 173 16.75 0.22 -18.82
N PHE A 174 17.26 -0.49 -17.82
CA PHE A 174 16.60 -0.61 -16.51
C PHE A 174 16.37 0.73 -15.77
N THR A 175 17.09 1.80 -16.12
CA THR A 175 16.91 3.14 -15.55
C THR A 175 15.93 4.00 -16.35
N GLN A 176 15.30 3.45 -17.40
CA GLN A 176 14.35 4.15 -18.24
C GLN A 176 12.94 3.58 -18.01
N SER A 177 11.93 4.45 -18.03
CA SER A 177 10.53 4.04 -18.02
C SER A 177 10.22 3.19 -19.25
N MET A 178 9.37 2.17 -19.09
CA MET A 178 8.93 1.37 -20.23
C MET A 178 8.12 2.21 -21.22
N PRO A 179 8.04 1.81 -22.49
CA PRO A 179 7.23 2.52 -23.47
C PRO A 179 5.74 2.48 -23.12
N ASP A 180 5.13 3.65 -22.86
CA ASP A 180 3.73 3.80 -22.45
C ASP A 180 2.77 3.05 -23.40
N VAL A 181 3.00 3.13 -24.72
CA VAL A 181 2.15 2.47 -25.73
C VAL A 181 2.14 0.95 -25.62
N CYS A 182 3.27 0.32 -25.29
CA CYS A 182 3.34 -1.14 -25.15
C CYS A 182 2.68 -1.57 -23.83
N LEU A 183 2.91 -0.80 -22.76
CA LEU A 183 2.30 -1.05 -21.46
C LEU A 183 0.78 -0.89 -21.50
N ASP A 184 0.26 0.17 -22.12
CA ASP A 184 -1.18 0.42 -22.24
C ASP A 184 -1.90 -0.69 -22.99
N LYS A 185 -1.30 -1.18 -24.09
CA LYS A 185 -1.80 -2.36 -24.82
C LYS A 185 -1.81 -3.59 -23.94
N ALA A 186 -0.70 -3.86 -23.24
CA ALA A 186 -0.62 -5.00 -22.33
C ALA A 186 -1.69 -4.91 -21.24
N ILE A 187 -1.88 -3.76 -20.61
CA ILE A 187 -2.91 -3.52 -19.59
C ILE A 187 -4.32 -3.77 -20.15
N LYS A 188 -4.61 -3.24 -21.34
CA LYS A 188 -5.92 -3.41 -21.99
C LYS A 188 -6.24 -4.89 -22.19
N GLU A 189 -5.32 -5.64 -22.78
CA GLU A 189 -5.50 -7.07 -23.08
C GLU A 189 -5.55 -7.90 -21.81
N SER A 190 -4.72 -7.56 -20.82
CA SER A 190 -4.69 -8.23 -19.51
C SER A 190 -5.98 -8.06 -18.73
N LYS A 191 -6.71 -6.94 -18.89
CA LYS A 191 -8.02 -6.73 -18.25
C LYS A 191 -9.15 -7.52 -18.89
N MET A 192 -9.08 -7.77 -20.21
CA MET A 192 -10.08 -8.56 -20.95
C MET A 192 -9.85 -10.06 -20.81
N CYS A 193 -8.64 -10.44 -20.44
CA CYS A 193 -8.18 -11.81 -20.27
C CYS A 193 -9.09 -12.64 -19.35
N ASP A 194 -9.39 -13.88 -19.70
CA ASP A 194 -10.02 -14.87 -18.81
C ASP A 194 -9.09 -16.05 -18.47
N LEU A 195 -8.01 -16.22 -19.24
CA LEU A 195 -6.92 -17.15 -18.94
C LEU A 195 -5.56 -16.49 -19.13
N SER A 196 -4.76 -16.40 -18.08
CA SER A 196 -3.37 -15.89 -18.13
C SER A 196 -2.36 -17.02 -17.95
N LEU A 197 -1.40 -17.16 -18.88
CA LEU A 197 -0.30 -18.11 -18.77
C LEU A 197 1.04 -17.38 -18.68
N CYS A 198 1.78 -17.58 -17.58
CA CYS A 198 3.12 -17.03 -17.41
C CYS A 198 4.18 -18.10 -17.68
N MET A 199 5.06 -17.89 -18.65
CA MET A 199 6.04 -18.90 -19.09
C MET A 199 7.44 -18.31 -19.21
N GLY A 200 8.43 -18.99 -18.60
CA GLY A 200 9.83 -18.57 -18.62
C GLY A 200 10.10 -17.19 -18.01
N THR A 201 9.16 -16.66 -17.22
CA THR A 201 9.27 -15.37 -16.55
C THR A 201 9.16 -15.53 -15.04
N SER A 202 9.97 -14.78 -14.29
CA SER A 202 9.93 -14.79 -12.83
C SER A 202 8.84 -13.87 -12.25
N MET A 203 8.21 -13.02 -13.08
CA MET A 203 7.13 -12.10 -12.67
C MET A 203 7.42 -11.32 -11.37
N ARG A 204 8.63 -10.76 -11.23
CA ARG A 204 9.05 -9.99 -10.03
C ARG A 204 9.12 -8.48 -10.24
N VAL A 205 9.15 -8.03 -11.48
CA VAL A 205 9.40 -6.61 -11.81
C VAL A 205 8.06 -5.94 -12.07
N SER A 206 7.72 -4.95 -11.22
CA SER A 206 6.55 -4.10 -11.44
C SER A 206 6.78 -3.16 -12.61
N PRO A 207 5.75 -2.85 -13.41
CA PRO A 207 4.35 -3.30 -13.32
C PRO A 207 4.06 -4.58 -14.11
N ALA A 208 5.07 -5.21 -14.76
CA ALA A 208 4.85 -6.40 -15.56
C ALA A 208 4.27 -7.57 -14.75
N CYS A 209 4.72 -7.74 -13.50
CA CYS A 209 4.23 -8.78 -12.58
C CYS A 209 2.74 -8.66 -12.21
N GLU A 210 2.15 -7.46 -12.34
CA GLU A 210 0.76 -7.20 -11.98
C GLU A 210 -0.20 -7.57 -13.11
N LEU A 211 0.27 -7.54 -14.37
CA LEU A 211 -0.55 -7.71 -15.57
C LEU A 211 -1.40 -8.99 -15.56
N PRO A 212 -0.88 -10.20 -15.27
CA PRO A 212 -1.71 -11.42 -15.31
C PRO A 212 -2.86 -11.42 -14.31
N SER A 213 -2.74 -10.63 -13.24
CA SER A 213 -3.76 -10.53 -12.19
C SER A 213 -4.79 -9.44 -12.44
N MET A 214 -4.64 -8.64 -13.51
CA MET A 214 -5.53 -7.50 -13.78
C MET A 214 -6.94 -7.89 -14.20
N ASN A 215 -7.15 -9.12 -14.67
CA ASN A 215 -8.48 -9.67 -14.96
C ASN A 215 -9.22 -10.16 -13.73
N LEU A 216 -8.51 -10.43 -12.63
CA LEU A 216 -9.14 -10.82 -11.39
C LEU A 216 -9.99 -9.63 -10.98
N LYS A 217 -11.32 -9.79 -11.09
CA LYS A 217 -12.32 -8.83 -10.61
C LYS A 217 -12.17 -8.47 -9.11
N SER A 218 -11.17 -9.05 -8.44
CA SER A 218 -10.55 -8.54 -7.22
C SER A 218 -9.50 -7.45 -7.51
N GLY A 219 -9.88 -6.43 -8.29
CA GLY A 219 -9.36 -5.11 -7.96
C GLY A 219 -9.84 -4.85 -6.55
N ARG A 220 -8.97 -4.95 -5.54
CA ARG A 220 -9.31 -4.75 -4.12
C ARG A 220 -10.10 -3.45 -4.01
N LYS A 221 -11.41 -3.59 -3.78
CA LYS A 221 -12.37 -2.50 -3.89
C LYS A 221 -12.18 -1.55 -2.73
N LYS A 222 -12.26 -0.24 -2.99
CA LYS A 222 -12.38 0.76 -1.93
C LYS A 222 -13.81 0.74 -1.45
N MET A 223 -14.00 0.38 -0.18
CA MET A 223 -15.31 0.47 0.45
C MET A 223 -15.35 1.75 1.27
N VAL A 224 -16.24 2.67 0.91
CA VAL A 224 -16.39 3.93 1.61
C VAL A 224 -17.64 3.87 2.47
N ILE A 225 -17.51 4.23 3.73
CA ILE A 225 -18.65 4.36 4.66
C ILE A 225 -19.03 5.84 4.70
N VAL A 226 -20.04 6.23 3.92
CA VAL A 226 -20.58 7.60 3.92
C VAL A 226 -21.82 7.59 4.81
N SER A 227 -21.86 8.37 5.88
CA SER A 227 -23.05 8.43 6.73
C SER A 227 -23.12 9.74 7.49
N PRO A 228 -24.33 10.21 7.89
CA PRO A 228 -24.46 11.33 8.81
C PRO A 228 -23.72 11.09 10.13
N THR A 229 -23.39 12.17 10.83
CA THR A 229 -22.86 12.11 12.20
C THR A 229 -23.82 11.33 13.11
N GLY A 230 -23.29 10.46 13.96
CA GLY A 230 -24.10 9.59 14.82
C GLY A 230 -24.66 8.32 14.15
N GLY A 231 -24.44 8.10 12.85
CA GLY A 231 -24.94 6.91 12.14
C GLY A 231 -24.27 5.57 12.51
N GLY A 232 -23.24 5.59 13.35
CA GLY A 232 -22.50 4.38 13.78
C GLY A 232 -21.23 4.05 12.99
N LYS A 233 -20.73 4.98 12.14
CA LYS A 233 -19.55 4.78 11.26
C LYS A 233 -18.32 4.30 12.02
N SER A 234 -17.83 5.07 12.98
CA SER A 234 -16.63 4.76 13.76
C SER A 234 -16.81 3.47 14.55
N THR A 235 -18.01 3.24 15.11
CA THR A 235 -18.32 1.98 15.81
C THR A 235 -18.24 0.78 14.86
N LEU A 236 -18.76 0.87 13.64
CA LEU A 236 -18.65 -0.20 12.65
C LEU A 236 -17.19 -0.44 12.24
N LEU A 237 -16.43 0.64 11.98
CA LEU A 237 -15.00 0.54 11.67
C LEU A 237 -14.21 -0.15 12.79
N ASP A 238 -14.44 0.24 14.05
CA ASP A 238 -13.80 -0.38 15.22
C ASP A 238 -14.14 -1.88 15.35
N ILE A 239 -15.38 -2.27 15.05
CA ILE A 239 -15.81 -3.69 15.07
C ILE A 239 -15.12 -4.48 13.95
N LEU A 240 -15.06 -3.92 12.74
CA LEU A 240 -14.42 -4.54 11.58
C LEU A 240 -12.91 -4.71 11.79
N ALA A 241 -12.27 -3.70 12.39
CA ALA A 241 -10.85 -3.69 12.72
C ALA A 241 -10.49 -4.45 14.01
N ASP A 242 -11.48 -5.08 14.67
CA ASP A 242 -11.28 -5.86 15.91
C ASP A 242 -10.70 -5.06 17.09
N ARG A 243 -11.11 -3.79 17.21
CA ARG A 243 -10.73 -2.85 18.29
C ARG A 243 -11.80 -2.73 19.38
N LYS A 244 -13.02 -3.19 19.12
CA LYS A 244 -14.15 -3.15 20.07
C LYS A 244 -14.46 -4.53 20.63
N ASP A 245 -14.90 -4.55 21.88
CA ASP A 245 -15.34 -5.77 22.54
C ASP A 245 -16.57 -6.37 21.83
N ARG A 246 -16.50 -7.67 21.52
CA ARG A 246 -17.51 -8.40 20.76
C ARG A 246 -18.66 -8.93 21.61
N ARG A 247 -18.61 -8.81 22.95
CA ARG A 247 -19.65 -9.37 23.84
C ARG A 247 -21.08 -8.90 23.52
N ASN A 248 -21.21 -7.71 22.94
CA ASN A 248 -22.50 -7.14 22.54
C ASN A 248 -22.72 -7.13 21.01
N CYS A 249 -21.93 -7.87 20.23
CA CYS A 249 -22.03 -7.93 18.78
C CYS A 249 -22.65 -9.25 18.33
N THR A 250 -23.56 -9.20 17.36
CA THR A 250 -24.11 -10.36 16.67
C THR A 250 -23.62 -10.40 15.22
N GLY A 251 -23.59 -11.60 14.63
CA GLY A 251 -23.10 -11.82 13.26
C GLY A 251 -21.63 -12.19 13.18
N GLU A 252 -21.16 -12.39 11.95
CA GLU A 252 -19.80 -12.84 11.65
C GLU A 252 -19.09 -11.88 10.68
N VAL A 253 -17.77 -11.86 10.77
CA VAL A 253 -16.92 -11.11 9.84
C VAL A 253 -15.93 -12.10 9.26
N LEU A 254 -15.98 -12.23 7.94
CA LEU A 254 -15.14 -13.14 7.18
C LEU A 254 -14.03 -12.36 6.47
N LEU A 255 -12.83 -12.93 6.44
CA LEU A 255 -11.67 -12.47 5.70
C LEU A 255 -11.39 -13.51 4.61
N ASN A 256 -11.58 -13.14 3.34
CA ASN A 256 -11.43 -14.05 2.19
C ASN A 256 -12.21 -15.37 2.36
N GLY A 257 -13.47 -15.28 2.83
CA GLY A 257 -14.34 -16.45 3.05
C GLY A 257 -14.05 -17.25 4.32
N GLN A 258 -13.01 -16.89 5.08
CA GLN A 258 -12.61 -17.55 6.32
C GLN A 258 -12.91 -16.69 7.55
N HIS A 259 -13.09 -17.30 8.72
CA HIS A 259 -13.16 -16.53 9.95
C HIS A 259 -11.85 -15.77 10.20
N ARG A 260 -11.96 -14.61 10.85
CA ARG A 260 -10.79 -13.83 11.26
C ARG A 260 -9.84 -14.70 12.10
N PRO A 261 -8.52 -14.66 11.83
CA PRO A 261 -7.55 -15.36 12.66
C PRO A 261 -7.49 -14.76 14.06
N ALA A 262 -6.64 -15.33 14.93
CA ALA A 262 -6.39 -14.80 16.26
C ALA A 262 -6.09 -13.28 16.20
N GLN A 263 -6.60 -12.52 17.17
CA GLN A 263 -6.53 -11.06 17.20
C GLN A 263 -5.09 -10.53 17.01
N SER A 264 -4.09 -11.22 17.57
CA SER A 264 -2.67 -10.89 17.44
C SER A 264 -2.14 -10.98 16.01
N VAL A 265 -2.67 -11.88 15.19
CA VAL A 265 -2.35 -12.04 13.76
C VAL A 265 -3.16 -11.04 12.94
N PHE A 266 -4.46 -10.91 13.23
CA PHE A 266 -5.35 -10.02 12.50
C PHE A 266 -4.87 -8.57 12.54
N ARG A 267 -4.44 -8.08 13.70
CA ARG A 267 -3.91 -6.71 13.87
C ARG A 267 -2.63 -6.44 13.06
N LYS A 268 -1.82 -7.45 12.75
CA LYS A 268 -0.63 -7.28 11.90
C LYS A 268 -0.98 -7.20 10.40
N MET A 269 -2.11 -7.77 10.00
CA MET A 269 -2.59 -7.72 8.60
C MET A 269 -3.36 -6.44 8.28
N VAL A 270 -3.79 -5.71 9.31
CA VAL A 270 -4.71 -4.59 9.23
C VAL A 270 -4.03 -3.32 9.76
N GLY A 271 -4.06 -2.24 8.98
CA GLY A 271 -3.72 -0.90 9.47
C GLY A 271 -4.96 -0.17 9.94
N TYR A 272 -4.87 0.63 11.00
CA TYR A 272 -5.97 1.46 11.48
C TYR A 272 -5.51 2.88 11.76
N VAL A 273 -5.99 3.84 10.98
CA VAL A 273 -5.73 5.27 11.17
C VAL A 273 -6.92 5.87 11.92
N VAL A 274 -6.70 6.29 13.17
CA VAL A 274 -7.73 6.94 13.98
C VAL A 274 -8.04 8.37 13.48
N GLN A 275 -9.16 8.92 13.95
CA GLN A 275 -9.60 10.27 13.58
C GLN A 275 -8.58 11.34 14.00
N ASP A 276 -8.17 11.33 15.27
CA ASP A 276 -7.19 12.27 15.80
C ASP A 276 -5.75 11.93 15.38
N ASP A 277 -4.98 12.92 14.96
CA ASP A 277 -3.60 12.68 14.53
C ASP A 277 -2.65 12.50 15.73
N ILE A 278 -2.52 11.27 16.21
CA ILE A 278 -1.68 10.89 17.36
C ILE A 278 -0.22 10.73 16.91
N LEU A 279 0.53 11.84 16.93
CA LEU A 279 1.95 11.90 16.55
C LEU A 279 2.78 12.63 17.61
N SER A 280 4.08 12.31 17.68
CA SER A 280 4.99 13.07 18.52
C SER A 280 5.42 14.36 17.82
N GLY A 281 4.92 15.49 18.32
CA GLY A 281 5.14 16.83 17.73
C GLY A 281 6.59 17.30 17.72
N THR A 282 7.42 16.82 18.65
CA THR A 282 8.86 17.14 18.79
C THR A 282 9.77 16.36 17.84
N LEU A 283 9.24 15.28 17.25
CA LEU A 283 9.94 14.44 16.29
C LEU A 283 9.63 14.89 14.86
N THR A 284 10.51 14.51 13.94
CA THR A 284 10.34 14.67 12.50
C THR A 284 9.40 13.61 11.92
N VAL A 285 8.94 13.83 10.69
CA VAL A 285 8.15 12.84 9.93
C VAL A 285 8.89 11.50 9.87
N HIS A 286 10.16 11.52 9.44
CA HIS A 286 11.00 10.33 9.34
C HIS A 286 11.18 9.65 10.71
N GLU A 287 11.43 10.41 11.79
CA GLU A 287 11.57 9.84 13.13
C GLU A 287 10.30 9.17 13.65
N ASN A 288 9.11 9.71 13.37
CA ASN A 288 7.84 9.08 13.78
C ASN A 288 7.63 7.75 13.03
N ILE A 289 7.87 7.74 11.72
CA ILE A 289 7.72 6.53 10.89
C ILE A 289 8.76 5.48 11.31
N PHE A 290 10.01 5.89 11.50
CA PHE A 290 11.09 5.01 11.95
C PHE A 290 10.87 4.44 13.36
N PHE A 291 10.28 5.23 14.26
CA PHE A 291 9.88 4.73 15.57
C PHE A 291 8.78 3.67 15.46
N SER A 292 7.76 3.89 14.64
CA SER A 292 6.72 2.87 14.35
C SER A 292 7.35 1.60 13.78
N ALA A 293 8.29 1.76 12.84
CA ALA A 293 9.01 0.65 12.21
C ALA A 293 9.77 -0.22 13.21
N ASN A 294 10.52 0.39 14.13
CA ASN A 294 11.32 -0.35 15.10
C ASN A 294 10.48 -1.16 16.10
N LEU A 295 9.24 -0.72 16.40
CA LEU A 295 8.37 -1.39 17.37
C LEU A 295 7.43 -2.45 16.76
N ARG A 296 7.16 -2.35 15.45
CA ARG A 296 6.15 -3.18 14.78
C ARG A 296 6.73 -4.13 13.74
N LEU A 297 7.86 -3.80 13.11
CA LEU A 297 8.54 -4.71 12.18
C LEU A 297 9.22 -5.87 12.92
N SER A 298 9.41 -6.99 12.23
CA SER A 298 10.08 -8.17 12.78
C SER A 298 11.45 -7.83 13.37
N TYR A 299 11.79 -8.45 14.50
CA TYR A 299 13.10 -8.30 15.13
C TYR A 299 14.24 -8.82 14.23
N THR A 300 13.93 -9.79 13.35
CA THR A 300 14.88 -10.38 12.39
C THR A 300 15.32 -9.40 11.31
N MET A 301 14.57 -8.32 11.07
CA MET A 301 14.97 -7.30 10.12
C MET A 301 16.16 -6.50 10.65
N THR A 302 17.18 -6.34 9.81
CA THR A 302 18.33 -5.48 10.11
C THR A 302 17.91 -4.01 10.13
N HIS A 303 18.70 -3.17 10.83
CA HIS A 303 18.50 -1.72 10.83
C HIS A 303 18.43 -1.13 9.42
N LYS A 304 19.27 -1.62 8.50
CA LYS A 304 19.29 -1.19 7.09
C LYS A 304 17.99 -1.52 6.36
N GLN A 305 17.42 -2.72 6.59
CA GLN A 305 16.14 -3.11 6.01
C GLN A 305 14.97 -2.28 6.58
N ARG A 306 14.99 -1.99 7.89
CA ARG A 306 13.99 -1.10 8.51
C ARG A 306 14.05 0.29 7.90
N LEU A 307 15.24 0.86 7.74
CA LEU A 307 15.41 2.17 7.12
C LEU A 307 14.92 2.17 5.67
N ALA A 308 15.28 1.15 4.89
CA ALA A 308 14.80 1.02 3.51
C ALA A 308 13.26 0.95 3.44
N ARG A 309 12.62 0.24 4.37
CA ARG A 309 11.15 0.19 4.46
C ARG A 309 10.54 1.55 4.78
N VAL A 310 11.17 2.33 5.66
CA VAL A 310 10.72 3.70 5.98
C VAL A 310 10.83 4.61 4.77
N GLU A 311 11.94 4.58 4.05
CA GLU A 311 12.13 5.39 2.83
C GLU A 311 11.10 5.03 1.75
N GLU A 312 10.82 3.74 1.57
CA GLU A 312 9.77 3.27 0.63
C GLU A 312 8.39 3.86 0.98
N VAL A 313 8.03 3.88 2.27
CA VAL A 313 6.74 4.44 2.72
C VAL A 313 6.70 5.97 2.57
N ILE A 314 7.82 6.66 2.85
CA ILE A 314 7.95 8.10 2.64
C ILE A 314 7.75 8.44 1.15
N GLU A 315 8.30 7.62 0.25
CA GLU A 315 8.14 7.76 -1.20
C GLU A 315 6.70 7.50 -1.64
N GLN A 316 6.08 6.41 -1.18
CA GLN A 316 4.70 6.05 -1.51
C GLN A 316 3.67 7.13 -1.15
N LEU A 317 3.96 7.92 -0.11
CA LEU A 317 3.09 8.99 0.39
C LEU A 317 3.57 10.40 0.01
N SER A 318 4.60 10.52 -0.83
CA SER A 318 5.18 11.79 -1.27
C SER A 318 5.56 12.71 -0.09
N LEU A 319 6.23 12.16 0.93
CA LEU A 319 6.64 12.87 2.15
C LEU A 319 8.10 13.34 2.14
N HIS A 320 8.84 13.16 1.04
CA HIS A 320 10.28 13.50 0.97
C HIS A 320 10.59 14.96 1.34
N SER A 321 9.78 15.91 0.91
CA SER A 321 9.99 17.34 1.17
C SER A 321 9.92 17.69 2.66
N CYS A 322 9.15 16.92 3.44
CA CYS A 322 8.94 17.16 4.86
C CYS A 322 9.49 16.04 5.77
N ALA A 323 10.21 15.07 5.22
CA ALA A 323 10.76 13.92 5.95
C ALA A 323 11.58 14.33 7.19
N ASN A 324 12.39 15.38 7.05
CA ASN A 324 13.23 15.92 8.14
C ASN A 324 12.60 17.12 8.88
N THR A 325 11.34 17.44 8.57
CA THR A 325 10.59 18.52 9.21
C THR A 325 9.87 17.99 10.45
N ARG A 326 9.87 18.77 11.53
CA ARG A 326 9.16 18.41 12.77
C ARG A 326 7.65 18.45 12.55
N ILE A 327 6.95 17.50 13.16
CA ILE A 327 5.48 17.44 13.10
C ILE A 327 4.84 18.72 13.65
N GLY A 328 5.44 19.27 14.70
CA GLY A 328 4.96 20.49 15.36
C GLY A 328 4.03 20.17 16.53
N THR A 329 4.04 21.08 17.50
CA THR A 329 3.21 21.04 18.71
C THR A 329 2.17 22.16 18.64
N GLU A 330 1.20 22.18 19.56
CA GLU A 330 0.21 23.28 19.67
C GLU A 330 0.89 24.67 19.72
N PHE A 331 2.05 24.75 20.37
CA PHE A 331 2.81 26.01 20.51
C PHE A 331 3.86 26.26 19.41
N LYS A 332 4.18 25.28 18.56
CA LYS A 332 5.24 25.38 17.55
C LYS A 332 4.76 24.79 16.24
N ARG A 333 4.64 25.64 15.23
CA ARG A 333 4.28 25.24 13.87
C ARG A 333 5.25 24.17 13.35
N GLY A 334 4.69 23.16 12.70
CA GLY A 334 5.44 22.10 12.02
C GLY A 334 4.91 21.88 10.61
N VAL A 335 4.78 20.61 10.23
CA VAL A 335 4.22 20.21 8.93
C VAL A 335 2.76 20.65 8.75
N SER A 336 2.31 20.70 7.51
CA SER A 336 0.90 20.98 7.18
C SER A 336 -0.03 19.87 7.68
N GLY A 337 -1.35 20.16 7.79
CA GLY A 337 -2.35 19.16 8.19
C GLY A 337 -2.36 17.93 7.27
N GLY A 338 -2.20 18.13 5.96
CA GLY A 338 -2.15 17.02 5.00
C GLY A 338 -0.91 16.14 5.17
N GLU A 339 0.25 16.75 5.35
CA GLU A 339 1.49 16.02 5.63
C GLU A 339 1.43 15.29 6.98
N ARG A 340 0.81 15.91 7.98
CA ARG A 340 0.53 15.28 9.28
C ARG A 340 -0.35 14.03 9.08
N LYS A 341 -1.46 14.14 8.35
CA LYS A 341 -2.36 13.00 8.10
C LYS A 341 -1.69 11.90 7.28
N ARG A 342 -0.93 12.26 6.25
CA ARG A 342 -0.11 11.31 5.48
C ARG A 342 0.92 10.63 6.37
N THR A 343 1.51 11.32 7.34
CA THR A 343 2.43 10.70 8.32
C THR A 343 1.72 9.68 9.22
N CYS A 344 0.48 9.94 9.64
CA CYS A 344 -0.34 8.95 10.37
C CYS A 344 -0.56 7.70 9.51
N ILE A 345 -0.92 7.87 8.23
CA ILE A 345 -1.08 6.77 7.28
C ILE A 345 0.25 6.02 7.09
N ALA A 346 1.37 6.75 6.98
CA ALA A 346 2.71 6.20 6.83
C ALA A 346 3.06 5.23 7.96
N MET A 347 2.78 5.62 9.20
CA MET A 347 3.07 4.79 10.39
C MET A 347 2.36 3.45 10.37
N GLU A 348 1.14 3.38 9.80
CA GLU A 348 0.39 2.14 9.61
C GLU A 348 0.89 1.34 8.39
N LEU A 349 1.28 2.04 7.31
CA LEU A 349 1.77 1.39 6.11
C LEU A 349 3.13 0.69 6.29
N VAL A 350 3.90 1.00 7.34
CA VAL A 350 5.19 0.34 7.58
C VAL A 350 5.05 -1.20 7.58
N LEU A 351 3.93 -1.73 8.09
CA LEU A 351 3.64 -3.18 8.11
C LEU A 351 3.18 -3.78 6.77
N SER A 352 3.01 -2.97 5.73
CA SER A 352 2.41 -3.40 4.46
C SER A 352 1.03 -4.08 4.65
N PRO A 353 0.09 -3.45 5.37
CA PRO A 353 -1.19 -4.09 5.68
C PRO A 353 -1.97 -4.39 4.40
N LYS A 354 -2.73 -5.50 4.41
CA LYS A 354 -3.60 -5.88 3.28
C LYS A 354 -4.93 -5.13 3.33
N ILE A 355 -5.34 -4.70 4.52
CA ILE A 355 -6.54 -3.92 4.76
C ILE A 355 -6.16 -2.68 5.57
N LEU A 356 -6.58 -1.51 5.13
CA LEU A 356 -6.36 -0.24 5.82
C LEU A 356 -7.71 0.39 6.16
N PHE A 357 -7.98 0.54 7.44
CA PHE A 357 -9.12 1.29 7.96
C PHE A 357 -8.72 2.72 8.29
N LEU A 358 -9.53 3.71 7.90
CA LEU A 358 -9.31 5.10 8.27
C LEU A 358 -10.60 5.73 8.80
N ASP A 359 -10.55 6.29 10.00
CA ASP A 359 -11.67 7.06 10.55
C ASP A 359 -11.51 8.55 10.19
N GLU A 360 -12.44 9.05 9.38
CA GLU A 360 -12.52 10.44 8.89
C GLU A 360 -11.17 11.05 8.44
N PRO A 361 -10.51 10.48 7.42
CA PRO A 361 -9.16 10.89 7.03
C PRO A 361 -9.08 12.30 6.44
N THR A 362 -10.20 12.95 6.14
CA THR A 362 -10.27 14.31 5.57
C THR A 362 -10.66 15.38 6.59
N THR A 363 -10.96 15.01 7.84
CA THR A 363 -11.39 15.96 8.87
C THR A 363 -10.24 16.90 9.24
N GLY A 364 -10.54 18.20 9.34
CA GLY A 364 -9.55 19.24 9.67
C GLY A 364 -8.64 19.66 8.50
N LEU A 365 -8.87 19.14 7.29
CA LEU A 365 -8.10 19.51 6.08
C LEU A 365 -8.89 20.49 5.20
N ASP A 366 -8.17 21.39 4.52
CA ASP A 366 -8.77 22.13 3.41
C ASP A 366 -9.07 21.20 2.23
N ALA A 367 -9.93 21.66 1.33
CA ALA A 367 -10.44 20.83 0.25
C ALA A 367 -9.38 20.33 -0.73
N SER A 368 -8.33 21.10 -0.98
CA SER A 368 -7.26 20.70 -1.90
C SER A 368 -6.43 19.58 -1.26
N THR A 369 -6.04 19.79 -0.01
CA THR A 369 -5.25 18.84 0.76
C THR A 369 -6.01 17.54 1.02
N ALA A 370 -7.31 17.62 1.32
CA ALA A 370 -8.17 16.46 1.47
C ALA A 370 -8.22 15.63 0.17
N CYS A 371 -8.36 16.28 -0.98
CA CYS A 371 -8.36 15.61 -2.28
C CYS A 371 -7.03 14.88 -2.54
N ASP A 372 -5.90 15.48 -2.19
CA ASP A 372 -4.59 14.86 -2.37
C ASP A 372 -4.37 13.65 -1.44
N VAL A 373 -4.83 13.71 -0.19
CA VAL A 373 -4.88 12.54 0.71
C VAL A 373 -5.73 11.43 0.08
N MET A 374 -6.90 11.75 -0.45
CA MET A 374 -7.78 10.75 -1.07
C MET A 374 -7.22 10.14 -2.35
N LYS A 375 -6.50 10.92 -3.18
CA LYS A 375 -5.76 10.40 -4.35
C LYS A 375 -4.65 9.44 -3.92
N CYS A 376 -3.96 9.75 -2.82
CA CYS A 376 -2.94 8.89 -2.26
C CYS A 376 -3.53 7.54 -1.82
N LEU A 377 -4.65 7.55 -1.08
CA LEU A 377 -5.39 6.33 -0.76
C LEU A 377 -5.83 5.57 -2.02
N LYS A 378 -6.29 6.29 -3.06
CA LYS A 378 -6.65 5.66 -4.34
C LYS A 378 -5.48 4.92 -4.98
N ASN A 379 -4.27 5.45 -4.91
CA ASN A 379 -3.07 4.79 -5.41
C ASN A 379 -2.68 3.57 -4.57
N LEU A 380 -2.75 3.66 -3.23
CA LEU A 380 -2.51 2.51 -2.35
C LEU A 380 -3.48 1.36 -2.63
N SER A 381 -4.74 1.67 -2.92
CA SER A 381 -5.73 0.66 -3.29
C SER A 381 -5.43 0.00 -4.64
N ARG A 382 -4.94 0.77 -5.62
CA ARG A 382 -4.48 0.21 -6.91
C ARG A 382 -3.32 -0.76 -6.74
N ASN A 383 -2.45 -0.53 -5.75
CA ASN A 383 -1.35 -1.42 -5.38
C ASN A 383 -1.82 -2.65 -4.56
N GLY A 384 -3.13 -2.84 -4.45
CA GLY A 384 -3.70 -3.98 -3.76
C GLY A 384 -3.82 -3.78 -2.24
N CYS A 385 -4.05 -2.58 -1.73
CA CYS A 385 -4.57 -2.44 -0.38
C CYS A 385 -6.11 -2.38 -0.41
N THR A 386 -6.82 -3.21 0.37
CA THR A 386 -8.24 -2.97 0.61
C THR A 386 -8.36 -1.77 1.53
N ILE A 387 -9.04 -0.71 1.11
CA ILE A 387 -9.16 0.49 1.93
C ILE A 387 -10.62 0.68 2.32
N VAL A 388 -10.84 0.81 3.62
CA VAL A 388 -12.14 1.10 4.20
C VAL A 388 -12.03 2.39 4.99
N PHE A 389 -12.85 3.38 4.71
CA PHE A 389 -12.80 4.63 5.46
C PHE A 389 -14.18 5.24 5.68
N SER A 390 -14.34 5.94 6.80
CA SER A 390 -15.48 6.81 7.05
C SER A 390 -15.18 8.21 6.50
N ILE A 391 -16.19 8.89 5.97
CA ILE A 391 -16.06 10.30 5.58
C ILE A 391 -17.34 11.06 5.90
N HIS A 392 -17.16 12.30 6.36
CA HIS A 392 -18.24 13.24 6.60
C HIS A 392 -18.32 14.25 5.44
N GLN A 393 -19.47 14.34 4.78
CA GLN A 393 -19.76 15.32 3.71
C GLN A 393 -18.62 15.52 2.69
N PRO A 394 -18.29 14.49 1.86
CA PRO A 394 -17.23 14.62 0.87
C PRO A 394 -17.65 15.57 -0.26
N ARG A 395 -16.74 16.43 -0.71
CA ARG A 395 -16.92 17.19 -1.96
C ARG A 395 -17.06 16.26 -3.16
N GLN A 396 -17.73 16.73 -4.21
CA GLN A 396 -17.93 15.98 -5.46
C GLN A 396 -16.63 15.38 -6.01
N SER A 397 -15.54 16.16 -6.07
CA SER A 397 -14.23 15.69 -6.57
C SER A 397 -13.63 14.53 -5.76
N ILE A 398 -13.97 14.42 -4.47
CA ILE A 398 -13.59 13.29 -3.61
C ILE A 398 -14.55 12.12 -3.82
N PHE A 399 -15.85 12.41 -3.90
CA PHE A 399 -16.90 11.40 -4.10
C PHE A 399 -16.68 10.59 -5.39
N GLU A 400 -16.24 11.23 -6.47
CA GLU A 400 -15.89 10.59 -7.75
C GLU A 400 -14.71 9.58 -7.64
N LEU A 401 -13.95 9.58 -6.54
CA LEU A 401 -12.86 8.63 -6.31
C LEU A 401 -13.33 7.30 -5.71
N PHE A 402 -14.57 7.21 -5.25
CA PHE A 402 -15.11 6.07 -4.52
C PHE A 402 -15.54 4.94 -5.47
N ASP A 403 -15.25 3.69 -5.12
CA ASP A 403 -15.72 2.52 -5.89
C ASP A 403 -17.04 1.97 -5.34
N THR A 404 -17.19 1.93 -4.02
CA THR A 404 -18.36 1.39 -3.33
C THR A 404 -18.71 2.30 -2.16
N VAL A 405 -20.00 2.58 -1.97
CA VAL A 405 -20.55 3.41 -0.90
C VAL A 405 -21.44 2.54 -0.02
N LEU A 406 -21.21 2.60 1.29
CA LEU A 406 -22.05 2.09 2.35
C LEU A 406 -22.68 3.28 3.07
N LEU A 407 -24.00 3.38 3.05
CA LEU A 407 -24.78 4.35 3.82
C LEU A 407 -25.34 3.73 5.09
N LEU A 408 -25.02 4.34 6.22
CA LEU A 408 -25.60 4.00 7.52
C LEU A 408 -26.47 5.14 8.04
N SER A 409 -27.57 4.79 8.68
CA SER A 409 -28.39 5.73 9.45
C SER A 409 -28.98 5.02 10.66
N ASN A 410 -28.77 5.57 11.86
CA ASN A 410 -29.15 4.96 13.14
C ASN A 410 -28.78 3.46 13.25
N GLY A 411 -27.57 3.09 12.81
CA GLY A 411 -27.07 1.72 12.84
C GLY A 411 -27.65 0.77 11.79
N ARG A 412 -28.49 1.26 10.86
CA ARG A 412 -29.08 0.48 9.76
C ARG A 412 -28.46 0.83 8.42
N ILE A 413 -28.35 -0.15 7.53
CA ILE A 413 -27.85 0.03 6.16
C ILE A 413 -28.97 0.56 5.29
N VAL A 414 -28.79 1.74 4.70
CA VAL A 414 -29.75 2.34 3.76
C VAL A 414 -29.35 2.08 2.31
N TYR A 415 -28.06 1.90 2.07
CA TYR A 415 -27.53 1.60 0.74
C TYR A 415 -26.17 0.94 0.88
N LEU A 416 -25.90 -0.05 0.04
CA LEU A 416 -24.56 -0.61 -0.15
C LEU A 416 -24.41 -1.00 -1.61
N GLY A 417 -23.53 -0.31 -2.32
CA GLY A 417 -23.36 -0.53 -3.76
C GLY A 417 -22.35 0.40 -4.40
N PRO A 418 -22.18 0.33 -5.72
CA PRO A 418 -21.30 1.20 -6.49
C PRO A 418 -21.64 2.69 -6.34
N SER A 419 -20.63 3.56 -6.23
CA SER A 419 -20.83 5.02 -6.07
C SER A 419 -21.65 5.63 -7.21
N ASN A 420 -21.45 5.17 -8.44
CA ASN A 420 -22.17 5.64 -9.63
C ASN A 420 -23.66 5.24 -9.67
N SER A 421 -24.04 4.16 -8.98
CA SER A 421 -25.42 3.69 -8.91
C SER A 421 -26.21 4.32 -7.76
N LEU A 422 -25.55 5.11 -6.90
CA LEU A 422 -26.17 5.75 -5.73
C LEU A 422 -27.33 6.65 -6.14
N HIS A 423 -27.11 7.51 -7.12
CA HIS A 423 -28.10 8.45 -7.64
C HIS A 423 -29.35 7.74 -8.18
N THR A 424 -29.14 6.78 -9.11
CA THR A 424 -30.24 6.03 -9.73
C THR A 424 -31.07 5.29 -8.69
N TYR A 425 -30.41 4.70 -7.69
CA TYR A 425 -31.09 3.99 -6.61
C TYR A 425 -32.11 4.88 -5.87
N PHE A 426 -31.74 6.11 -5.49
CA PHE A 426 -32.68 6.97 -4.75
C PHE A 426 -33.81 7.53 -5.62
N ILE A 427 -33.56 7.77 -6.91
CA ILE A 427 -34.60 8.17 -7.86
C ILE A 427 -35.63 7.06 -8.04
N ASP A 428 -35.17 5.82 -8.23
CA ASP A 428 -36.05 4.66 -8.42
C ASP A 428 -36.97 4.41 -7.22
N HIS A 429 -36.53 4.84 -6.02
CA HIS A 429 -37.31 4.75 -4.78
C HIS A 429 -38.13 6.02 -4.48
N GLY A 430 -38.29 6.92 -5.46
CA GLY A 430 -39.20 8.06 -5.38
C GLY A 430 -38.63 9.31 -4.69
N PHE A 431 -37.30 9.39 -4.49
CA PHE A 431 -36.66 10.57 -3.93
C PHE A 431 -36.18 11.50 -5.06
N PRO A 432 -36.78 12.69 -5.22
CA PRO A 432 -36.45 13.59 -6.33
C PRO A 432 -35.04 14.14 -6.18
N TYR A 433 -34.18 13.82 -7.13
CA TYR A 433 -32.82 14.36 -7.21
C TYR A 433 -32.82 15.75 -7.87
N ARG A 434 -31.97 16.66 -7.38
CA ARG A 434 -31.71 17.95 -8.03
C ARG A 434 -30.36 17.86 -8.73
N GLU A 435 -30.36 18.01 -10.07
CA GLU A 435 -29.16 17.85 -10.92
C GLU A 435 -27.97 18.75 -10.55
N SER A 436 -28.20 19.85 -9.82
CA SER A 436 -27.15 20.79 -9.39
C SER A 436 -26.38 20.36 -8.13
N ASN A 437 -26.78 19.27 -7.46
CA ASN A 437 -26.26 18.94 -6.14
C ASN A 437 -25.25 17.79 -6.19
N ASN A 438 -24.16 17.93 -5.43
CA ASN A 438 -23.25 16.83 -5.11
C ASN A 438 -24.06 15.62 -4.60
N PRO A 439 -23.93 14.41 -5.21
CA PRO A 439 -24.70 13.24 -4.83
C PRO A 439 -24.56 12.88 -3.34
N ALA A 440 -23.37 13.09 -2.77
CA ALA A 440 -23.13 12.85 -1.35
C ALA A 440 -23.94 13.79 -0.46
N ASP A 441 -24.01 15.07 -0.82
CA ASP A 441 -24.74 16.09 -0.05
C ASP A 441 -26.25 15.84 -0.12
N PHE A 442 -26.77 15.54 -1.32
CA PHE A 442 -28.17 15.17 -1.51
C PHE A 442 -28.59 14.00 -0.61
N VAL A 443 -27.81 12.92 -0.61
CA VAL A 443 -28.11 11.73 0.18
C VAL A 443 -28.01 12.01 1.68
N LEU A 444 -27.03 12.80 2.11
CA LEU A 444 -26.89 13.15 3.53
C LEU A 444 -28.05 14.02 4.00
N ASP A 445 -28.46 15.02 3.21
CA ASP A 445 -29.63 15.86 3.50
C ASP A 445 -30.90 15.02 3.59
N LEU A 446 -31.09 14.09 2.65
CA LEU A 446 -32.21 13.15 2.67
C LEU A 446 -32.20 12.31 3.95
N LEU A 447 -31.06 11.74 4.32
CA LEU A 447 -30.93 10.93 5.53
C LEU A 447 -31.23 11.75 6.80
N ILE A 448 -30.80 13.02 6.86
CA ILE A 448 -31.07 13.91 8.00
C ILE A 448 -32.57 14.25 8.08
N GLN A 449 -33.21 14.52 6.94
CA GLN A 449 -34.65 14.82 6.88
C GLN A 449 -35.48 13.59 7.27
N GLU A 450 -35.20 12.43 6.68
CA GLU A 450 -35.91 11.19 6.95
C GLU A 450 -35.65 10.65 8.36
N ALA A 451 -34.49 10.97 8.95
CA ALA A 451 -34.21 10.73 10.37
C ALA A 451 -35.13 11.54 11.29
N ARG A 452 -35.39 12.82 10.96
CA ARG A 452 -36.32 13.66 11.72
C ARG A 452 -37.78 13.23 11.58
N ASN A 453 -38.11 12.59 10.47
CA ASN A 453 -39.47 12.12 10.17
C ASN A 453 -39.71 10.65 10.59
N ASP A 454 -38.79 10.01 11.31
CA ASP A 454 -38.84 8.59 11.73
C ASP A 454 -39.02 7.57 10.56
N ARG A 455 -38.64 7.95 9.35
CA ARG A 455 -38.80 7.15 8.12
C ARG A 455 -37.56 6.34 7.72
N ILE A 456 -36.52 6.32 8.55
CA ILE A 456 -35.32 5.49 8.31
C ILE A 456 -35.69 4.00 8.17
N LYS A 457 -36.71 3.54 8.90
CA LYS A 457 -37.16 2.14 8.83
C LYS A 457 -37.67 1.80 7.42
N THR A 458 -38.40 2.71 6.78
CA THR A 458 -38.88 2.57 5.40
C THR A 458 -37.72 2.48 4.42
N LEU A 459 -36.70 3.34 4.57
CA LEU A 459 -35.48 3.30 3.75
C LEU A 459 -34.70 1.99 3.93
N TYR A 460 -34.63 1.48 5.16
CA TYR A 460 -34.01 0.19 5.45
C TYR A 460 -34.77 -0.97 4.81
N GLU A 461 -36.10 -0.99 4.92
CA GLU A 461 -36.96 -2.01 4.28
C GLU A 461 -36.87 -1.94 2.75
N ALA A 462 -36.82 -0.74 2.17
CA ALA A 462 -36.57 -0.54 0.75
C ALA A 462 -35.23 -1.14 0.31
N TYR A 463 -34.17 -0.94 1.10
CA TYR A 463 -32.87 -1.57 0.84
C TYR A 463 -32.94 -3.09 0.89
N LEU A 464 -33.56 -3.68 1.91
CA LEU A 464 -33.69 -5.13 2.04
C LEU A 464 -34.43 -5.76 0.84
N ASN A 465 -35.44 -5.07 0.30
CA ASN A 465 -36.21 -5.52 -0.85
C ASN A 465 -35.54 -5.21 -2.20
N SER A 466 -34.42 -4.48 -2.20
CA SER A 466 -33.75 -4.03 -3.43
C SER A 466 -32.96 -5.14 -4.12
N SER A 467 -32.81 -5.02 -5.45
CA SER A 467 -31.92 -5.89 -6.24
C SER A 467 -30.46 -5.80 -5.79
N MET A 468 -30.03 -4.65 -5.25
CA MET A 468 -28.68 -4.43 -4.74
C MET A 468 -28.40 -5.27 -3.49
N HIS A 469 -29.35 -5.37 -2.57
CA HIS A 469 -29.23 -6.23 -1.40
C HIS A 469 -29.11 -7.70 -1.79
N ASN A 470 -30.00 -8.17 -2.67
CA ASN A 470 -29.97 -9.55 -3.17
C ASN A 470 -28.65 -9.88 -3.88
N LEU A 471 -28.13 -8.97 -4.71
CA LEU A 471 -26.82 -9.12 -5.35
C LEU A 471 -25.69 -9.26 -4.32
N MET A 472 -25.72 -8.49 -3.24
CA MET A 472 -24.70 -8.56 -2.20
C MET A 472 -24.77 -9.86 -1.40
N ILE A 473 -25.98 -10.30 -1.03
CA ILE A 473 -26.18 -11.59 -0.35
C ILE A 473 -25.71 -12.76 -1.22
N ASN A 474 -25.98 -12.74 -2.52
CA ASN A 474 -25.49 -13.77 -3.44
C ASN A 474 -23.96 -13.78 -3.51
N ARG A 475 -23.31 -12.62 -3.59
CA ARG A 475 -21.84 -12.54 -3.55
C ARG A 475 -21.25 -13.07 -2.24
N LEU A 476 -21.90 -12.82 -1.11
CA LEU A 476 -21.46 -13.36 0.18
C LEU A 476 -21.53 -14.89 0.18
N LYS A 477 -22.60 -15.47 -0.38
CA LYS A 477 -22.74 -16.93 -0.52
C LYS A 477 -21.66 -17.54 -1.43
N ASP A 478 -21.33 -16.88 -2.54
CA ASP A 478 -20.29 -17.33 -3.47
C ASP A 478 -18.90 -17.36 -2.80
N ILE A 479 -18.59 -16.33 -2.00
CA ILE A 479 -17.31 -16.23 -1.28
C ILE A 479 -17.15 -17.33 -0.23
N SER A 480 -18.23 -17.75 0.43
CA SER A 480 -18.21 -18.82 1.43
C SER A 480 -17.95 -20.21 0.82
N TYR A 481 -18.15 -20.40 -0.48
CA TYR A 481 -17.95 -21.69 -1.17
C TYR A 481 -16.47 -21.95 -1.55
N ASP A 482 -15.71 -20.91 -1.87
CA ASP A 482 -14.31 -21.00 -2.33
C ASP A 482 -13.29 -21.30 -1.21
N SER A 483 -13.78 -21.38 0.03
CA SER A 483 -12.99 -21.34 1.27
C SER A 483 -12.17 -22.60 1.59
N ASN A 484 -12.40 -23.75 0.93
CA ASN A 484 -11.84 -25.03 1.39
C ASN A 484 -10.31 -25.21 1.24
N ASN A 485 -9.55 -24.28 0.61
CA ASN A 485 -8.16 -24.54 0.21
C ASN A 485 -7.07 -23.54 0.68
N ALA A 486 -7.33 -22.64 1.63
CA ALA A 486 -6.29 -21.69 2.09
C ALA A 486 -6.01 -21.79 3.60
N ARG A 487 -4.99 -22.56 3.99
CA ARG A 487 -4.42 -22.51 5.34
C ARG A 487 -3.39 -21.38 5.41
N VAL A 488 -3.66 -20.37 6.23
CA VAL A 488 -2.67 -19.34 6.59
C VAL A 488 -1.74 -19.94 7.63
N GLN A 489 -0.47 -20.15 7.29
CA GLN A 489 0.54 -20.66 8.20
C GLN A 489 0.99 -19.53 9.14
N GLU A 490 0.80 -19.74 10.45
CA GLU A 490 1.13 -18.76 11.49
C GLU A 490 2.59 -18.95 11.93
N GLU A 491 3.46 -18.00 11.61
CA GLU A 491 4.75 -17.85 12.32
C GLU A 491 4.75 -16.55 13.10
N GLN A 492 4.98 -16.66 14.42
CA GLN A 492 5.07 -15.54 15.34
C GLN A 492 6.54 -15.37 15.78
N PRO A 493 7.25 -14.35 15.32
CA PRO A 493 8.47 -13.93 16.01
C PRO A 493 8.08 -13.32 17.37
N PHE A 494 8.70 -13.84 18.44
CA PHE A 494 8.60 -13.29 19.80
C PHE A 494 8.98 -11.80 19.83
N ARG A 495 8.21 -10.98 20.56
CA ARG A 495 8.52 -9.56 20.78
C ARG A 495 9.65 -9.43 21.79
N ASN A 496 10.68 -8.64 21.48
CA ASN A 496 11.79 -8.42 22.40
C ASN A 496 11.54 -7.15 23.24
N ILE A 497 11.12 -7.34 24.49
CA ILE A 497 10.79 -6.25 25.41
C ILE A 497 11.99 -5.32 25.65
N ALA A 498 13.21 -5.85 25.64
CA ALA A 498 14.41 -5.04 25.86
C ALA A 498 14.67 -4.07 24.71
N SER A 499 14.46 -4.50 23.46
CA SER A 499 14.56 -3.59 22.31
C SER A 499 13.46 -2.54 22.31
N ASP A 500 12.23 -2.93 22.65
CA ASP A 500 11.10 -2.00 22.73
C ASP A 500 11.36 -0.93 23.79
N LEU A 501 11.84 -1.35 24.98
CA LEU A 501 12.23 -0.42 26.04
C LEU A 501 13.35 0.52 25.58
N PHE A 502 14.38 0.00 24.90
CA PHE A 502 15.46 0.82 24.37
C PHE A 502 14.96 1.90 23.40
N TYR A 503 14.13 1.55 22.42
CA TYR A 503 13.60 2.51 21.45
C TYR A 503 12.65 3.52 22.09
N VAL A 504 11.80 3.09 23.03
CA VAL A 504 10.92 3.99 23.80
C VAL A 504 11.75 4.96 24.64
N SER A 505 12.76 4.48 25.37
CA SER A 505 13.65 5.32 26.18
C SER A 505 14.42 6.32 25.32
N GLN A 506 14.96 5.88 24.17
CA GLN A 506 15.65 6.76 23.22
C GLN A 506 14.74 7.87 22.71
N ARG A 507 13.49 7.53 22.34
CA ARG A 507 12.47 8.50 21.89
C ARG A 507 12.15 9.50 23.01
N THR A 508 11.88 9.01 24.22
CA THR A 508 11.52 9.83 25.37
C THR A 508 12.65 10.80 25.73
N LEU A 509 13.90 10.33 25.74
CA LEU A 509 15.06 11.19 25.99
C LEU A 509 15.20 12.27 24.91
N ARG A 510 15.05 11.91 23.63
CA ARG A 510 15.10 12.87 22.51
C ARG A 510 13.97 13.90 22.61
N ASN A 511 12.76 13.50 23.00
CA ASN A 511 11.64 14.40 23.25
C ASN A 511 11.91 15.35 24.41
N ALA A 512 12.45 14.84 25.53
CA ALA A 512 12.81 15.66 26.68
C ALA A 512 13.85 16.73 26.32
N ILE A 513 14.94 16.34 25.63
CA ILE A 513 16.00 17.27 25.20
C ILE A 513 15.45 18.35 24.25
N ARG A 514 14.58 17.97 23.31
CA ARG A 514 14.00 18.92 22.33
C ARG A 514 12.88 19.78 22.91
N ASN A 515 12.26 19.36 24.00
CA ASN A 515 11.32 20.15 24.79
C ASN A 515 12.05 20.87 25.94
N SER A 516 13.05 21.67 25.58
CA SER A 516 13.88 22.38 26.56
C SER A 516 13.10 23.38 27.43
N ALA A 517 11.94 23.86 26.99
CA ALA A 517 11.12 24.81 27.74
C ALA A 517 10.58 24.19 29.04
N LEU A 518 10.07 22.95 28.98
CA LEU A 518 9.56 22.26 30.17
C LEU A 518 10.70 21.98 31.16
N LEU A 519 11.84 21.48 30.67
CA LEU A 519 13.02 21.23 31.50
C LEU A 519 13.59 22.52 32.11
N ALA A 520 13.64 23.60 31.33
CA ALA A 520 14.11 24.89 31.82
C ALA A 520 13.20 25.44 32.92
N TRP A 521 11.87 25.35 32.74
CA TRP A 521 10.90 25.82 33.74
C TRP A 521 10.98 24.99 35.04
N GLN A 522 11.08 23.66 34.93
CA GLN A 522 11.24 22.79 36.09
C GLN A 522 12.51 23.13 36.88
N ASN A 523 13.65 23.30 36.21
CA ASN A 523 14.90 23.67 36.86
C ASN A 523 14.84 25.08 37.47
N ALA A 524 14.23 26.05 36.78
CA ALA A 524 14.07 27.41 37.30
C ALA A 524 13.25 27.44 38.58
N VAL A 525 12.10 26.75 38.61
CA VAL A 525 11.25 26.64 39.80
C VAL A 525 11.99 25.96 40.95
N ALA A 526 12.73 24.88 40.66
CA ALA A 526 13.53 24.19 41.67
C ALA A 526 14.61 25.09 42.27
N ILE A 527 15.34 25.86 41.45
CA ILE A 527 16.36 26.81 41.92
C ILE A 527 15.73 27.92 42.77
N ILE A 528 14.61 28.50 42.32
CA ILE A 528 13.89 29.55 43.07
C ILE A 528 13.47 29.03 44.45
N LEU A 529 12.85 27.84 44.50
CA LEU A 529 12.43 27.24 45.76
C LEU A 529 13.63 26.88 46.66
N ALA A 530 14.74 26.41 46.10
CA ALA A 530 15.96 26.15 46.84
C ALA A 530 16.53 27.44 47.46
N VAL A 531 16.58 28.53 46.70
CA VAL A 531 17.03 29.85 47.20
C VAL A 531 16.08 30.36 48.28
N LEU A 532 14.77 30.32 48.08
CA LEU A 532 13.79 30.75 49.08
C LEU A 532 13.89 29.93 50.38
N THR A 533 14.04 28.61 50.27
CA THR A 533 14.24 27.73 51.43
C THR A 533 15.54 28.06 52.14
N GLY A 534 16.63 28.27 51.39
CA GLY A 534 17.94 28.64 51.94
C GLY A 534 17.93 30.00 52.63
N LEU A 535 17.17 30.97 52.13
CA LEU A 535 16.98 32.28 52.74
C LEU A 535 16.13 32.20 54.02
N LEU A 536 15.04 31.41 54.00
CA LEU A 536 14.14 31.27 55.14
C LEU A 536 14.81 30.55 56.32
N TYR A 537 15.68 29.58 56.04
CA TYR A 537 16.47 28.85 57.03
C TYR A 537 17.94 29.29 57.05
N TYR A 538 18.22 30.56 56.71
CA TYR A 538 19.59 31.09 56.69
C TYR A 538 20.19 31.14 58.10
N GLN A 539 21.42 30.65 58.25
CA GLN A 539 22.20 30.69 59.50
C GLN A 539 21.42 30.24 60.76
N LEU A 540 20.93 28.99 60.76
CA LEU A 540 20.17 28.45 61.88
C LEU A 540 20.94 28.44 63.20
N PRO A 541 20.33 28.89 64.32
CA PRO A 541 20.96 28.87 65.63
C PRO A 541 21.28 27.44 66.08
N GLN A 542 22.37 27.26 66.82
CA GLN A 542 22.81 25.95 67.34
C GLN A 542 22.14 25.56 68.67
N THR A 543 21.01 26.17 69.01
CA THR A 543 20.25 25.93 70.24
C THR A 543 19.45 24.62 70.16
N ILE A 544 19.34 23.90 71.28
CA ILE A 544 18.66 22.59 71.33
C ILE A 544 17.16 22.71 71.02
N GLY A 545 16.48 23.76 71.49
CA GLY A 545 15.05 23.97 71.24
C GLY A 545 14.77 24.48 69.82
N SER A 546 15.02 25.77 69.59
CA SER A 546 14.69 26.43 68.32
C SER A 546 15.52 25.95 67.13
N GLY A 547 16.81 25.62 67.33
CA GLY A 547 17.69 25.13 66.27
C GLY A 547 17.27 23.76 65.72
N VAL A 548 16.89 22.81 66.58
CA VAL A 548 16.40 21.48 66.16
C VAL A 548 15.05 21.58 65.44
N GLN A 549 14.11 22.35 66.00
CA GLN A 549 12.79 22.54 65.39
C GLN A 549 12.88 23.16 63.99
N ASN A 550 13.71 24.19 63.82
CA ASN A 550 13.90 24.84 62.51
C ASN A 550 14.58 23.92 61.49
N ARG A 551 15.54 23.08 61.91
CA ARG A 551 16.17 22.08 61.03
C ARG A 551 15.18 21.01 60.58
N LEU A 552 14.35 20.51 61.50
CA LEU A 552 13.28 19.56 61.18
C LEU A 552 12.26 20.17 60.22
N GLY A 553 11.86 21.42 60.45
CA GLY A 553 10.97 22.15 59.54
C GLY A 553 11.56 22.33 58.14
N GLY A 554 12.84 22.69 58.04
CA GLY A 554 13.53 22.82 56.75
C GLY A 554 13.66 21.50 55.99
N LEU A 555 14.05 20.41 56.68
CA LEU A 555 14.10 19.07 56.08
C LEU A 555 12.72 18.60 55.62
N PHE A 556 11.70 18.80 56.45
CA PHE A 556 10.31 18.50 56.10
C PHE A 556 9.88 19.26 54.85
N PHE A 557 10.17 20.57 54.77
CA PHE A 557 9.82 21.40 53.62
C PHE A 557 10.51 20.92 52.33
N VAL A 558 11.80 20.56 52.39
CA VAL A 558 12.54 20.00 51.25
C VAL A 558 11.91 18.68 50.76
N ILE A 559 11.59 17.77 51.68
CA ILE A 559 10.95 16.48 51.35
C ILE A 559 9.58 16.71 50.71
N VAL A 560 8.74 17.54 51.32
CA VAL A 560 7.40 17.86 50.81
C VAL A 560 7.48 18.49 49.42
N ASN A 561 8.41 19.43 49.22
CA ASN A 561 8.60 20.07 47.92
C ASN A 561 9.04 19.05 46.84
N GLN A 562 9.92 18.11 47.18
CA GLN A 562 10.33 17.05 46.25
C GLN A 562 9.15 16.15 45.86
N ILE A 563 8.26 15.81 46.81
CA ILE A 563 7.05 15.03 46.55
C ILE A 563 6.12 15.80 45.59
N PHE A 564 5.81 17.06 45.88
CA PHE A 564 4.96 17.87 44.98
C PHE A 564 5.58 18.09 43.59
N SER A 565 6.91 18.19 43.50
CA SER A 565 7.60 18.33 42.22
C SER A 565 7.39 17.11 41.30
N THR A 566 7.13 15.92 41.84
CA THR A 566 6.79 14.74 41.04
C THR A 566 5.46 14.86 40.30
N ALA A 567 4.54 15.72 40.76
CA ALA A 567 3.26 15.96 40.08
C ALA A 567 3.46 16.51 38.66
N THR A 568 4.58 17.18 38.39
CA THR A 568 4.93 17.68 37.05
C THR A 568 5.18 16.57 36.03
N ALA A 569 5.44 15.33 36.47
CA ALA A 569 5.57 14.16 35.59
C ALA A 569 4.22 13.65 35.05
N LEU A 570 3.09 14.04 35.67
CA LEU A 570 1.76 13.57 35.30
C LEU A 570 1.33 14.04 33.91
N GLU A 571 1.58 15.32 33.58
CA GLU A 571 1.13 15.90 32.30
C GLU A 571 1.81 15.24 31.08
N PRO A 572 3.16 15.08 31.03
CA PRO A 572 3.82 14.32 29.97
C PRO A 572 3.31 12.88 29.88
N PHE A 573 3.06 12.23 31.01
CA PHE A 573 2.55 10.86 31.05
C PHE A 573 1.15 10.73 30.42
N ILE A 574 0.24 11.66 30.71
CA ILE A 574 -1.11 11.66 30.12
C ILE A 574 -1.04 11.83 28.59
N LYS A 575 -0.19 12.75 28.11
CA LYS A 575 0.01 12.98 26.67
C LYS A 575 0.59 11.76 25.96
N GLU A 576 1.61 11.13 26.56
CA GLU A 576 2.26 9.94 26.00
C GLU A 576 1.40 8.67 26.13
N ARG A 577 0.47 8.61 27.09
CA ARG A 577 -0.47 7.49 27.27
C ARG A 577 -1.34 7.30 26.02
N ALA A 578 -1.82 8.37 25.40
CA ALA A 578 -2.61 8.28 24.17
C ALA A 578 -1.82 7.61 23.04
N LEU A 579 -0.55 8.02 22.87
CA LEU A 579 0.37 7.43 21.89
C LEU A 579 0.71 5.97 22.21
N PHE A 580 0.89 5.63 23.49
CA PHE A 580 1.13 4.25 23.92
C PHE A 580 -0.07 3.35 23.60
N ILE A 581 -1.29 3.77 23.95
CA ILE A 581 -2.51 3.01 23.65
C ILE A 581 -2.63 2.81 22.14
N HIS A 582 -2.42 3.87 21.35
CA HIS A 582 -2.47 3.78 19.88
C HIS A 582 -1.49 2.75 19.31
N VAL A 583 -0.22 2.82 19.71
CA VAL A 583 0.86 1.93 19.20
C VAL A 583 0.80 0.52 19.79
N SER A 584 0.17 0.33 20.95
CA SER A 584 -0.01 -1.00 21.55
C SER A 584 -1.20 -1.77 20.97
N ILE A 585 -2.22 -1.05 20.48
CA ILE A 585 -3.44 -1.62 19.89
C ILE A 585 -3.26 -1.94 18.40
N GLY A 586 -2.48 -1.14 17.68
CA GLY A 586 -2.07 -1.41 16.29
C GLY A 586 -0.84 -2.30 16.19
#